data_AF-A0A3D8I695-F1
#
_entry.id   AF-A0A3D8I695-F1
#
_cell.length_a   1.000
_cell.length_b   1.000
_cell.length_c   1.000
_cell.angle_alpha   90.00
_cell.angle_beta   90.00
_cell.angle_gamma   90.00
#
_symmetry.space_group_name_H-M   'P 1'
#
loop_
_entity.id
_entity.type
_entity.pdbx_description
1 polymer ?
#
loop_
_entity_poly.entity_id
_entity_poly.type
_entity_poly.pdbx_seq_one_letter_code
_entity_poly.pdbx_strand_id
1 'polypeptide(L)'
;MNSIYDTTLGILSKHFSQCQTIIEAKQASQDELLKLLQDNPDSENDIRLAILHFYHQKGLSSFVRYDKHQLQIITRIKNHTHNIYIQKICEFLRKHKSTLYIQQPQKSDFDELFAFIDSTFDSQTQSTKRDMIKTALRSVFGIKARDGLFFKNGNVTLKKFDQKIVQINSEIRQISAKMHINVLNNEDIHLIEKALQSVNIQSIIMQNTIQILEHDIDLGSIDNVLFNQRFLFFSIQKLRLFLEELPLGGVDSLAKSMYCMGLAQQYAWVMFEIVAKELLELCAKNNAHAIAFLEFYNGGSIALGERVYTKPPIIDKNGNLYTLGLIQEILHNKSIVEVDIQTMQTQVDTLEEQIYTLTNQLKQDELKLKDYEHKIQAYKEELEAKNKELRLLVDKKSPKKEVDSLSKKINALIVEKSQLITDEEKIQKNQASLDKQHMSLLLSQQEVQTKISYALKTHKQQFLQYDLLLRALGNALERGKEIV
;
A
#
# COMPACT_ATOMS: atom_id res chain seq x y z
N MET A 1 63.02 24.25 -6.82
CA MET A 1 62.20 25.22 -6.07
C MET A 1 60.79 25.12 -6.62
N ASN A 2 59.79 24.77 -5.82
CA ASN A 2 58.39 24.78 -6.28
C ASN A 2 57.95 26.23 -6.44
N SER A 3 57.29 26.55 -7.56
CA SER A 3 56.78 27.90 -7.79
C SER A 3 55.69 28.22 -6.76
N ILE A 4 55.48 29.51 -6.42
CA ILE A 4 54.41 29.94 -5.50
C ILE A 4 53.03 29.51 -6.03
N TYR A 5 52.89 29.43 -7.36
CA TYR A 5 51.74 28.85 -8.04
C TYR A 5 51.50 27.38 -7.64
N ASP A 6 52.53 26.53 -7.71
CA ASP A 6 52.40 25.10 -7.36
C ASP A 6 52.12 24.90 -5.87
N THR A 7 52.73 25.71 -5.01
CA THR A 7 52.44 25.71 -3.57
C THR A 7 50.98 26.07 -3.30
N THR A 8 50.45 27.08 -4.01
CA THR A 8 49.04 27.49 -3.90
C THR A 8 48.08 26.37 -4.31
N LEU A 9 48.36 25.69 -5.43
CA LEU A 9 47.58 24.52 -5.86
C LEU A 9 47.69 23.36 -4.86
N GLY A 10 48.87 23.16 -4.26
CA GLY A 10 49.10 22.17 -3.22
C GLY A 10 48.24 22.41 -1.97
N ILE A 11 48.18 23.65 -1.48
CA ILE A 11 47.34 24.04 -0.34
C ILE A 11 45.86 23.76 -0.62
N LEU A 12 45.36 24.22 -1.77
CA LEU A 12 43.96 24.00 -2.17
C LEU A 12 43.63 22.50 -2.31
N SER A 13 44.51 21.73 -2.94
CA SER A 13 44.29 20.30 -3.15
C SER A 13 44.32 19.49 -1.84
N LYS A 14 45.21 19.87 -0.91
CA LYS A 14 45.30 19.29 0.43
C LYS A 14 44.01 19.50 1.22
N HIS A 15 43.53 20.74 1.33
CA HIS A 15 42.33 21.03 2.14
C HIS A 15 41.06 20.42 1.56
N PHE A 16 40.88 20.44 0.24
CA PHE A 16 39.69 19.84 -0.40
C PHE A 16 39.69 18.29 -0.39
N SER A 17 40.83 17.66 -0.10
CA SER A 17 40.93 16.20 0.09
C SER A 17 40.82 15.77 1.55
N GLN A 18 41.29 16.59 2.50
CA GLN A 18 41.31 16.27 3.93
C GLN A 18 40.05 16.69 4.69
N CYS A 19 39.43 17.82 4.33
CA CYS A 19 38.25 18.32 5.02
C CYS A 19 36.98 17.55 4.63
N GLN A 20 36.05 17.41 5.59
CA GLN A 20 34.78 16.73 5.37
C GLN A 20 33.82 17.61 4.58
N THR A 21 33.80 18.92 4.87
CA THR A 21 32.90 19.88 4.22
C THR A 21 33.63 20.81 3.26
N ILE A 22 32.90 21.33 2.26
CA ILE A 22 33.44 22.34 1.33
C ILE A 22 33.64 23.67 2.07
N ILE A 23 32.82 23.96 3.08
CA ILE A 23 32.93 25.14 3.92
C ILE A 23 34.26 25.12 4.69
N GLU A 24 34.56 24.02 5.39
CA GLU A 24 35.82 23.83 6.11
C GLU A 24 37.03 23.93 5.17
N ALA A 25 36.97 23.24 4.01
CA ALA A 25 38.06 23.27 3.03
C ALA A 25 38.33 24.70 2.55
N LYS A 26 37.28 25.48 2.30
CA LYS A 26 37.40 26.89 1.90
C LYS A 26 38.03 27.72 3.00
N GLN A 27 37.53 27.65 4.23
CA GLN A 27 38.06 28.44 5.36
C GLN A 27 39.53 28.10 5.63
N ALA A 28 39.86 26.82 5.78
CA ALA A 28 41.23 26.38 6.04
C ALA A 28 42.19 26.77 4.91
N SER A 29 41.75 26.66 3.64
CA SER A 29 42.56 27.11 2.51
C SER A 29 42.73 28.62 2.49
N GLN A 30 41.70 29.41 2.82
CA GLN A 30 41.80 30.87 2.85
C GLN A 30 42.80 31.36 3.90
N ASP A 31 42.81 30.75 5.09
CA ASP A 31 43.73 31.10 6.17
C ASP A 31 45.19 30.79 5.81
N GLU A 32 45.45 29.61 5.21
CA GLU A 32 46.79 29.21 4.81
C GLU A 32 47.28 30.00 3.59
N LEU A 33 46.39 30.32 2.65
CA LEU A 33 46.70 31.18 1.50
C LEU A 33 46.92 32.64 1.90
N LEU A 34 46.23 33.13 2.93
CA LEU A 34 46.46 34.47 3.47
C LEU A 34 47.88 34.59 4.05
N LYS A 35 48.34 33.59 4.80
CA LYS A 35 49.72 33.54 5.30
C LYS A 35 50.73 33.50 4.17
N LEU A 36 50.51 32.64 3.17
CA LEU A 36 51.39 32.54 2.01
C LEU A 36 51.51 33.88 1.27
N LEU A 37 50.40 34.60 1.12
CA LEU A 37 50.35 35.91 0.47
C LEU A 37 51.02 37.00 1.31
N GLN A 38 50.88 36.97 2.64
CA GLN A 38 51.57 37.89 3.56
C GLN A 38 53.09 37.69 3.55
N ASP A 39 53.53 36.44 3.44
CA ASP A 39 54.95 36.09 3.36
C ASP A 39 55.56 36.40 1.97
N ASN A 40 54.72 36.55 0.93
CA ASN A 40 55.15 36.74 -0.47
C ASN A 40 54.28 37.78 -1.21
N PRO A 41 54.33 39.07 -0.82
CA PRO A 41 53.44 40.11 -1.35
C PRO A 41 53.60 40.34 -2.87
N ASP A 42 54.82 40.17 -3.41
CA ASP A 42 55.10 40.36 -4.85
C ASP A 42 54.49 39.27 -5.74
N SER A 43 53.94 38.20 -5.15
CA SER A 43 53.41 37.03 -5.87
C SER A 43 51.88 36.92 -5.82
N GLU A 44 51.19 38.01 -5.50
CA GLU A 44 49.71 38.07 -5.43
C GLU A 44 49.05 37.53 -6.71
N ASN A 45 49.57 37.89 -7.88
CA ASN A 45 49.00 37.48 -9.16
C ASN A 45 49.13 35.97 -9.41
N ASP A 46 50.25 35.35 -9.01
CA ASP A 46 50.47 33.92 -9.17
C ASP A 46 49.54 33.11 -8.24
N ILE A 47 49.37 33.58 -7.01
CA ILE A 47 48.43 33.00 -6.03
C ILE A 47 46.99 33.13 -6.55
N ARG A 48 46.60 34.32 -7.03
CA ARG A 48 45.26 34.57 -7.61
C ARG A 48 45.00 33.66 -8.81
N LEU A 49 45.98 33.53 -9.71
CA LEU A 49 45.86 32.69 -10.91
C LEU A 49 45.70 31.21 -10.55
N ALA A 50 46.48 30.70 -9.59
CA ALA A 50 46.37 29.33 -9.10
C ALA A 50 45.00 29.05 -8.47
N ILE A 51 44.47 29.97 -7.65
CA ILE A 51 43.12 29.86 -7.09
C ILE A 51 42.08 29.77 -8.22
N LEU A 52 42.14 30.69 -9.19
CA LEU A 52 41.21 30.71 -10.33
C LEU A 52 41.26 29.37 -11.11
N HIS A 53 42.46 28.87 -11.41
CA HIS A 53 42.65 27.61 -12.13
C HIS A 53 42.10 26.41 -11.36
N PHE A 54 42.38 26.31 -10.06
CA PHE A 54 41.86 25.23 -9.21
C PHE A 54 40.33 25.18 -9.24
N TYR A 55 39.66 26.31 -8.96
CA TYR A 55 38.20 26.35 -8.96
C TYR A 55 37.62 26.08 -10.34
N HIS A 56 38.26 26.57 -11.40
CA HIS A 56 37.85 26.30 -12.78
C HIS A 56 37.88 24.80 -13.12
N GLN A 57 38.96 24.10 -12.75
CA GLN A 57 39.06 22.64 -12.92
C GLN A 57 38.00 21.89 -12.12
N LYS A 58 37.54 22.46 -11.00
CA LYS A 58 36.46 21.92 -10.16
C LYS A 58 35.06 22.35 -10.59
N GLY A 59 34.90 22.94 -11.77
CA GLY A 59 33.61 23.32 -12.35
C GLY A 59 33.02 24.61 -11.79
N LEU A 60 33.81 25.40 -11.08
CA LEU A 60 33.42 26.63 -10.42
C LEU A 60 34.12 27.85 -11.06
N SER A 61 33.41 28.96 -11.13
CA SER A 61 34.02 30.28 -11.25
C SER A 61 34.38 30.77 -9.86
N SER A 62 35.50 31.46 -9.70
CA SER A 62 35.87 32.08 -8.42
C SER A 62 36.25 33.55 -8.60
N PHE A 63 35.99 34.33 -7.56
CA PHE A 63 36.40 35.71 -7.41
C PHE A 63 37.20 35.81 -6.12
N VAL A 64 38.44 36.27 -6.23
CA VAL A 64 39.36 36.39 -5.10
C VAL A 64 39.44 37.85 -4.70
N ARG A 65 38.87 38.18 -3.53
CA ARG A 65 39.00 39.49 -2.92
C ARG A 65 40.07 39.43 -1.85
N TYR A 66 41.07 40.28 -2.01
CA TYR A 66 42.10 40.46 -1.00
C TYR A 66 41.94 41.84 -0.35
N ASP A 67 42.06 41.86 0.98
CA ASP A 67 42.16 43.04 1.82
C ASP A 67 43.28 42.79 2.85
N LYS A 68 43.86 43.83 3.44
CA LYS A 68 45.10 43.75 4.25
C LYS A 68 45.05 42.70 5.38
N HIS A 69 43.85 42.35 5.83
CA HIS A 69 43.61 41.41 6.92
C HIS A 69 42.77 40.18 6.55
N GLN A 70 42.35 40.02 5.28
CA GLN A 70 41.48 38.91 4.88
C GLN A 70 41.64 38.54 3.40
N LEU A 71 41.62 37.23 3.13
CA LEU A 71 41.49 36.67 1.79
C LEU A 71 40.13 35.99 1.68
N GLN A 72 39.25 36.51 0.83
CA GLN A 72 37.93 35.95 0.57
C GLN A 72 37.86 35.38 -0.84
N ILE A 73 37.46 34.11 -0.94
CA ILE A 73 37.20 33.43 -2.20
C ILE A 73 35.69 33.20 -2.33
N ILE A 74 35.07 33.92 -3.24
CA ILE A 74 33.65 33.80 -3.58
C ILE A 74 33.54 32.90 -4.81
N THR A 75 32.71 31.87 -4.76
CA THR A 75 32.57 30.92 -5.88
C THR A 75 31.16 30.88 -6.44
N ARG A 76 31.05 30.64 -7.74
CA ARG A 76 29.78 30.39 -8.43
C ARG A 76 29.91 29.15 -9.31
N ILE A 77 28.86 28.33 -9.37
CA ILE A 77 28.83 27.17 -10.27
C ILE A 77 28.90 27.65 -11.72
N LYS A 78 29.90 27.17 -12.48
CA LYS A 78 30.05 27.42 -13.92
C LYS A 78 29.58 26.22 -14.73
N ASN A 79 29.89 25.01 -14.26
CA ASN A 79 29.46 23.77 -14.88
C ASN A 79 28.40 23.08 -14.01
N HIS A 80 27.15 23.10 -14.48
CA HIS A 80 26.01 22.53 -13.76
C HIS A 80 25.96 20.99 -13.77
N THR A 81 26.79 20.33 -14.57
CA THR A 81 26.82 18.86 -14.66
C THR A 81 28.07 18.27 -14.01
N HIS A 82 29.21 18.97 -14.09
CA HIS A 82 30.48 18.51 -13.55
C HIS A 82 31.09 19.59 -12.66
N ASN A 83 30.82 19.49 -11.36
CA ASN A 83 31.43 20.35 -10.36
C ASN A 83 31.68 19.58 -9.05
N ILE A 84 32.49 20.18 -8.17
CA ILE A 84 32.91 19.56 -6.92
C ILE A 84 31.75 19.21 -5.97
N TYR A 85 30.65 19.97 -5.99
CA TYR A 85 29.46 19.68 -5.18
C TYR A 85 28.79 18.38 -5.65
N ILE A 86 28.57 18.23 -6.96
CA ILE A 86 28.02 17.00 -7.55
C ILE A 86 28.96 15.82 -7.28
N GLN A 87 30.29 16.03 -7.37
CA GLN A 87 31.27 15.00 -7.07
C GLN A 87 31.14 14.49 -5.61
N LYS A 88 31.05 15.39 -4.62
CA LYS A 88 30.88 15.02 -3.21
C LYS A 88 29.55 14.29 -2.96
N ILE A 89 28.46 14.68 -3.63
CA ILE A 89 27.19 13.93 -3.57
C ILE A 89 27.36 12.53 -4.17
N CYS A 90 28.02 12.41 -5.32
CA CYS A 90 28.29 11.11 -5.95
C CYS A 90 29.12 10.20 -5.05
N GLU A 91 30.15 10.74 -4.37
CA GLU A 91 30.98 10.01 -3.40
C GLU A 91 30.14 9.53 -2.20
N PHE A 92 29.31 10.41 -1.63
CA PHE A 92 28.38 10.07 -0.55
C PHE A 92 27.42 8.95 -0.97
N LEU A 93 26.76 9.09 -2.13
CA LEU A 93 25.81 8.09 -2.64
C LEU A 93 26.46 6.74 -2.95
N ARG A 94 27.71 6.73 -3.45
CA ARG A 94 28.45 5.48 -3.71
C ARG A 94 28.81 4.77 -2.41
N LYS A 95 29.17 5.50 -1.36
CA LYS A 95 29.49 4.95 -0.03
C LYS A 95 28.27 4.31 0.64
N HIS A 96 27.08 4.88 0.42
CA HIS A 96 25.81 4.41 1.00
C HIS A 96 24.96 3.57 0.00
N LYS A 97 25.56 3.11 -1.10
CA LYS A 97 24.84 2.45 -2.21
C LYS A 97 24.21 1.10 -1.83
N SER A 98 24.77 0.38 -0.86
CA SER A 98 24.34 -0.99 -0.49
C SER A 98 23.00 -1.04 0.26
N THR A 99 22.57 0.04 0.90
CA THR A 99 21.33 0.11 1.71
C THR A 99 20.10 0.54 0.89
N LEU A 100 20.28 1.17 -0.27
CA LEU A 100 19.21 1.90 -0.97
C LEU A 100 18.46 1.10 -2.06
N TYR A 101 18.82 -0.17 -2.35
CA TYR A 101 18.41 -0.83 -3.60
C TYR A 101 17.85 -2.26 -3.51
N ILE A 102 17.18 -2.61 -2.41
CA ILE A 102 16.26 -3.76 -2.42
C ILE A 102 14.81 -3.31 -2.66
N GLN A 103 14.48 -2.04 -2.38
CA GLN A 103 13.12 -1.49 -2.46
C GLN A 103 13.11 -0.04 -2.97
N GLN A 104 11.92 0.48 -3.30
CA GLN A 104 11.73 1.88 -3.72
C GLN A 104 12.12 2.81 -2.55
N PRO A 105 13.03 3.78 -2.74
CA PRO A 105 13.60 4.52 -1.63
C PRO A 105 12.55 5.40 -0.95
N GLN A 106 12.48 5.31 0.37
CA GLN A 106 11.56 6.06 1.21
C GLN A 106 12.12 7.44 1.57
N LYS A 107 11.31 8.27 2.21
CA LYS A 107 11.71 9.62 2.65
C LYS A 107 12.95 9.59 3.56
N SER A 108 12.97 8.66 4.51
CA SER A 108 14.08 8.45 5.46
C SER A 108 15.41 8.21 4.76
N ASP A 109 15.38 7.55 3.60
CA ASP A 109 16.56 7.18 2.83
C ASP A 109 17.27 8.40 2.21
N PHE A 110 16.54 9.51 2.06
CA PHE A 110 17.06 10.78 1.54
C PHE A 110 17.27 11.84 2.62
N ASP A 111 16.76 11.66 3.84
CA ASP A 111 16.94 12.63 4.93
C ASP A 111 18.42 12.78 5.29
N GLU A 112 19.18 11.67 5.31
CA GLU A 112 20.64 11.70 5.50
C GLU A 112 21.36 12.43 4.36
N LEU A 113 20.89 12.27 3.12
CA LEU A 113 21.43 12.97 1.96
C LEU A 113 21.18 14.48 2.05
N PHE A 114 19.97 14.89 2.41
CA PHE A 114 19.63 16.30 2.56
C PHE A 114 20.40 16.93 3.73
N ALA A 115 20.51 16.23 4.87
CA ALA A 115 21.32 16.67 6.01
C ALA A 115 22.82 16.79 5.66
N PHE A 116 23.36 15.85 4.89
CA PHE A 116 24.72 15.93 4.36
C PHE A 116 24.90 17.17 3.48
N ILE A 117 23.97 17.43 2.55
CA ILE A 117 24.06 18.58 1.64
C ILE A 117 23.97 19.90 2.40
N ASP A 118 23.06 20.00 3.37
CA ASP A 118 22.86 21.22 4.16
C ASP A 118 24.05 21.53 5.10
N SER A 119 24.74 20.50 5.59
CA SER A 119 25.96 20.66 6.42
C SER A 119 27.24 20.86 5.60
N THR A 120 27.30 20.35 4.37
CA THR A 120 28.54 20.30 3.57
C THR A 120 28.69 21.52 2.64
N PHE A 121 27.59 22.11 2.17
CA PHE A 121 27.60 23.08 1.08
C PHE A 121 27.42 24.52 1.58
N ASP A 122 28.18 25.45 0.98
CA ASP A 122 27.96 26.89 1.16
C ASP A 122 26.66 27.34 0.50
N SER A 123 26.01 28.34 1.11
CA SER A 123 24.67 28.87 0.77
C SER A 123 24.33 28.86 -0.73
N GLN A 124 23.64 27.80 -1.17
CA GLN A 124 23.03 27.68 -2.50
C GLN A 124 21.50 27.79 -2.38
N THR A 125 20.86 28.32 -3.42
CA THR A 125 19.40 28.31 -3.51
C THR A 125 18.87 26.87 -3.57
N GLN A 126 17.64 26.66 -3.08
CA GLN A 126 16.99 25.35 -3.05
C GLN A 126 16.85 24.71 -4.45
N SER A 127 16.68 25.52 -5.50
CA SER A 127 16.62 25.03 -6.88
C SER A 127 17.96 24.44 -7.34
N THR A 128 19.07 25.14 -7.08
CA THR A 128 20.42 24.68 -7.43
C THR A 128 20.79 23.40 -6.68
N LYS A 129 20.42 23.29 -5.40
CA LYS A 129 20.59 22.04 -4.62
C LYS A 129 19.86 20.87 -5.28
N ARG A 130 18.59 21.04 -5.64
CA ARG A 130 17.78 19.98 -6.29
C ARG A 130 18.38 19.51 -7.61
N ASP A 131 18.89 20.43 -8.44
CA ASP A 131 19.48 20.07 -9.73
C ASP A 131 20.80 19.31 -9.59
N MET A 132 21.63 19.68 -8.60
CA MET A 132 22.85 18.91 -8.29
C MET A 132 22.52 17.50 -7.80
N ILE A 133 21.51 17.35 -6.95
CA ILE A 133 21.04 16.04 -6.48
C ILE A 133 20.54 15.20 -7.66
N LYS A 134 19.71 15.78 -8.55
CA LYS A 134 19.24 15.09 -9.78
C LYS A 134 20.39 14.54 -10.61
N THR A 135 21.39 15.38 -10.88
CA THR A 135 22.53 14.98 -11.70
C THR A 135 23.35 13.88 -11.03
N ALA A 136 23.58 13.98 -9.71
CA ALA A 136 24.31 12.97 -8.97
C ALA A 136 23.57 11.63 -8.90
N LEU A 137 22.26 11.63 -8.62
CA LEU A 137 21.42 10.44 -8.64
C LEU A 137 21.44 9.77 -10.03
N ARG A 138 21.32 10.55 -11.10
CA ARG A 138 21.40 10.02 -12.48
C ARG A 138 22.75 9.37 -12.76
N SER A 139 23.84 10.01 -12.35
CA SER A 139 25.20 9.51 -12.56
C SER A 139 25.49 8.22 -11.78
N VAL A 140 25.12 8.17 -10.49
CA VAL A 140 25.44 7.03 -9.62
C VAL A 140 24.55 5.81 -9.91
N PHE A 141 23.30 6.04 -10.28
CA PHE A 141 22.29 4.99 -10.44
C PHE A 141 21.97 4.63 -11.89
N GLY A 142 22.63 5.25 -12.88
CA GLY A 142 22.42 4.93 -14.29
C GLY A 142 21.00 5.20 -14.79
N ILE A 143 20.30 6.15 -14.14
CA ILE A 143 18.93 6.53 -14.51
C ILE A 143 18.97 7.19 -15.88
N LYS A 144 18.14 6.69 -16.82
CA LYS A 144 18.15 7.17 -18.20
C LYS A 144 17.64 8.61 -18.24
N ALA A 145 18.14 9.39 -19.20
CA ALA A 145 17.77 10.80 -19.32
C ALA A 145 16.25 11.04 -19.45
N ARG A 146 15.57 10.10 -20.10
CA ARG A 146 14.12 10.08 -20.36
C ARG A 146 13.25 9.73 -19.14
N ASP A 147 13.84 9.13 -18.10
CA ASP A 147 13.09 8.78 -16.89
C ASP A 147 12.88 10.04 -16.02
N GLY A 148 11.67 10.22 -15.52
CA GLY A 148 11.29 11.36 -14.69
C GLY A 148 11.80 11.18 -13.27
N LEU A 149 12.50 12.18 -12.73
CA LEU A 149 12.95 12.19 -11.34
C LEU A 149 12.40 13.44 -10.65
N PHE A 150 11.36 13.25 -9.84
CA PHE A 150 10.57 14.33 -9.24
C PHE A 150 10.92 14.50 -7.77
N PHE A 151 10.92 15.76 -7.31
CA PHE A 151 11.14 16.12 -5.91
C PHE A 151 9.88 16.81 -5.39
N LYS A 152 9.16 16.18 -4.47
CA LYS A 152 7.98 16.79 -3.82
C LYS A 152 8.03 16.51 -2.32
N ASN A 153 7.99 17.56 -1.50
CA ASN A 153 7.94 17.47 -0.03
C ASN A 153 9.04 16.59 0.61
N GLY A 154 10.25 16.61 0.06
CA GLY A 154 11.37 15.78 0.54
C GLY A 154 11.43 14.37 -0.06
N ASN A 155 10.42 13.96 -0.82
CA ASN A 155 10.41 12.66 -1.49
C ASN A 155 10.99 12.76 -2.91
N VAL A 156 11.77 11.75 -3.29
CA VAL A 156 12.28 11.57 -4.65
C VAL A 156 11.54 10.41 -5.31
N THR A 157 10.77 10.68 -6.37
CA THR A 157 10.07 9.64 -7.13
C THR A 157 10.70 9.44 -8.50
N LEU A 158 11.03 8.19 -8.81
CA LEU A 158 11.49 7.76 -10.14
C LEU A 158 10.31 7.22 -10.93
N LYS A 159 9.97 7.87 -12.04
CA LYS A 159 8.98 7.39 -13.01
C LYS A 159 9.70 6.95 -14.28
N LYS A 160 9.73 5.65 -14.52
CA LYS A 160 10.31 5.09 -15.75
C LYS A 160 9.50 5.53 -16.96
N PHE A 161 10.19 5.88 -18.03
CA PHE A 161 9.56 6.18 -19.30
C PHE A 161 9.02 4.91 -19.94
N ASP A 162 7.71 4.84 -20.10
CA ASP A 162 7.01 3.77 -20.80
C ASP A 162 6.46 4.29 -22.13
N GLN A 163 7.12 3.88 -23.23
CA GLN A 163 6.75 4.29 -24.58
C GLN A 163 5.34 3.83 -24.95
N LYS A 164 4.90 2.66 -24.44
CA LYS A 164 3.57 2.10 -24.71
C LYS A 164 2.49 2.93 -24.05
N ILE A 165 2.68 3.30 -22.79
CA ILE A 165 1.76 4.21 -22.07
C ILE A 165 1.70 5.58 -22.74
N VAL A 166 2.83 6.13 -23.20
CA VAL A 166 2.86 7.42 -23.91
C VAL A 166 2.07 7.34 -25.22
N GLN A 167 2.25 6.27 -25.99
CA GLN A 167 1.50 6.04 -27.22
C GLN A 167 -0.01 5.95 -26.94
N ILE A 168 -0.43 5.09 -26.00
CA ILE A 168 -1.84 4.94 -25.60
C ILE A 168 -2.43 6.30 -25.19
N ASN A 169 -1.71 7.09 -24.40
CA ASN A 169 -2.17 8.41 -23.96
C ASN A 169 -2.36 9.39 -25.12
N SER A 170 -1.47 9.33 -26.11
CA SER A 170 -1.60 10.16 -27.32
C SER A 170 -2.80 9.76 -28.16
N GLU A 171 -3.04 8.44 -28.32
CA GLU A 171 -4.19 7.91 -29.05
C GLU A 171 -5.51 8.30 -28.38
N ILE A 172 -5.64 8.13 -27.06
CA ILE A 172 -6.86 8.52 -26.32
C ILE A 172 -7.17 10.00 -26.54
N ARG A 173 -6.17 10.89 -26.42
CA ARG A 173 -6.36 12.33 -26.65
C ARG A 173 -6.76 12.64 -28.09
N GLN A 174 -6.13 11.96 -29.06
CA GLN A 174 -6.45 12.13 -30.47
C GLN A 174 -7.88 11.71 -30.79
N ILE A 175 -8.34 10.59 -30.22
CA ILE A 175 -9.71 10.11 -30.43
C ILE A 175 -10.70 11.07 -29.77
N SER A 176 -10.46 11.49 -28.53
CA SER A 176 -11.32 12.45 -27.84
C SER A 176 -11.48 13.77 -28.61
N ALA A 177 -10.43 14.26 -29.27
CA ALA A 177 -10.51 15.48 -30.09
C ALA A 177 -11.29 15.30 -31.41
N LYS A 178 -11.41 14.06 -31.91
CA LYS A 178 -12.00 13.73 -33.22
C LYS A 178 -13.18 12.75 -33.11
N MET A 179 -13.87 12.72 -31.96
CA MET A 179 -14.91 11.71 -31.69
C MET A 179 -16.03 11.65 -32.74
N HIS A 180 -16.29 12.73 -33.47
CA HIS A 180 -17.35 12.79 -34.50
C HIS A 180 -16.97 12.15 -35.85
N ILE A 181 -15.71 11.75 -36.06
CA ILE A 181 -15.21 11.22 -37.35
C ILE A 181 -14.74 9.76 -37.22
N ASN A 182 -14.37 9.33 -36.02
CA ASN A 182 -13.76 8.04 -35.80
C ASN A 182 -14.82 6.93 -35.72
N VAL A 183 -14.87 6.06 -36.73
CA VAL A 183 -15.76 4.90 -36.77
C VAL A 183 -14.90 3.63 -36.72
N LEU A 184 -15.17 2.79 -35.72
CA LEU A 184 -14.54 1.48 -35.59
C LEU A 184 -15.18 0.53 -36.62
N ASN A 185 -14.35 -0.21 -37.36
CA ASN A 185 -14.88 -1.17 -38.35
C ASN A 185 -15.45 -2.42 -37.64
N ASN A 186 -16.40 -3.10 -38.29
CA ASN A 186 -17.09 -4.25 -37.69
C ASN A 186 -16.20 -5.49 -37.54
N GLU A 187 -15.14 -5.61 -38.35
CA GLU A 187 -14.21 -6.75 -38.31
C GLU A 187 -13.35 -6.71 -37.04
N ASP A 188 -12.78 -5.54 -36.73
CA ASP A 188 -12.02 -5.29 -35.50
C ASP A 188 -12.90 -5.49 -34.26
N ILE A 189 -14.15 -5.03 -34.28
CA ILE A 189 -15.12 -5.28 -33.19
C ILE A 189 -15.27 -6.77 -32.96
N HIS A 190 -15.55 -7.53 -34.02
CA HIS A 190 -15.77 -8.98 -33.90
C HIS A 190 -14.51 -9.71 -33.42
N LEU A 191 -13.32 -9.31 -33.87
CA LEU A 191 -12.06 -9.89 -33.41
C LEU A 191 -11.81 -9.62 -31.91
N ILE A 192 -12.07 -8.39 -31.46
CA ILE A 192 -11.94 -8.03 -30.05
C ILE A 192 -12.98 -8.77 -29.20
N GLU A 193 -14.25 -8.75 -29.59
CA GLU A 193 -15.32 -9.44 -28.86
C GLU A 193 -15.07 -10.93 -28.76
N LYS A 194 -14.58 -11.57 -29.82
CA LYS A 194 -14.18 -12.98 -29.82
C LYS A 194 -13.09 -13.26 -28.77
N ALA A 195 -12.08 -12.40 -28.67
CA ALA A 195 -11.03 -12.53 -27.67
C ALA A 195 -11.53 -12.30 -26.23
N LEU A 196 -12.65 -11.58 -26.08
CA LEU A 196 -13.27 -11.27 -24.79
C LEU A 196 -14.38 -12.25 -24.37
N GLN A 197 -14.74 -13.24 -25.19
CA GLN A 197 -15.87 -14.15 -24.91
C GLN A 197 -15.80 -14.89 -23.57
N SER A 198 -14.59 -15.22 -23.10
CA SER A 198 -14.37 -15.90 -21.81
C SER A 198 -14.06 -14.94 -20.66
N VAL A 199 -14.08 -13.62 -20.91
CA VAL A 199 -13.64 -12.60 -19.97
C VAL A 199 -14.83 -11.93 -19.31
N ASN A 200 -14.84 -11.88 -17.97
CA ASN A 200 -15.81 -11.08 -17.23
C ASN A 200 -15.41 -9.59 -17.27
N ILE A 201 -15.86 -8.88 -18.30
CA ILE A 201 -15.57 -7.45 -18.51
C ILE A 201 -16.01 -6.58 -17.33
N GLN A 202 -17.18 -6.86 -16.74
CA GLN A 202 -17.67 -6.09 -15.61
C GLN A 202 -16.71 -6.20 -14.43
N SER A 203 -16.23 -7.40 -14.10
CA SER A 203 -15.23 -7.58 -13.02
C SER A 203 -13.93 -6.83 -13.30
N ILE A 204 -13.44 -6.83 -14.53
CA ILE A 204 -12.23 -6.07 -14.92
C ILE A 204 -12.45 -4.57 -14.73
N ILE A 205 -13.61 -4.06 -15.12
CA ILE A 205 -13.94 -2.64 -14.97
C ILE A 205 -14.00 -2.25 -13.50
N MET A 206 -14.59 -3.11 -12.66
CA MET A 206 -14.62 -2.89 -11.21
C MET A 206 -13.19 -2.84 -10.63
N GLN A 207 -12.34 -3.81 -10.98
CA GLN A 207 -10.95 -3.86 -10.52
C GLN A 207 -10.14 -2.65 -11.00
N ASN A 208 -10.24 -2.29 -12.27
CA ASN A 208 -9.57 -1.11 -12.82
C ASN A 208 -10.02 0.18 -12.14
N THR A 209 -11.31 0.31 -11.84
CA THR A 209 -11.85 1.47 -11.13
C THR A 209 -11.24 1.59 -9.73
N ILE A 210 -11.18 0.49 -8.98
CA ILE A 210 -10.55 0.45 -7.66
C ILE A 210 -9.07 0.86 -7.77
N GLN A 211 -8.31 0.28 -8.70
CA GLN A 211 -6.89 0.64 -8.90
C GLN A 211 -6.69 2.12 -9.24
N ILE A 212 -7.61 2.72 -10.02
CA ILE A 212 -7.55 4.15 -10.35
C ILE A 212 -7.73 4.99 -9.09
N LEU A 213 -8.68 4.64 -8.21
CA LEU A 213 -8.92 5.34 -6.95
C LEU A 213 -7.80 5.14 -5.92
N GLU A 214 -7.08 4.01 -5.99
CA GLU A 214 -5.95 3.73 -5.10
C GLU A 214 -4.65 4.40 -5.53
N HIS A 215 -4.44 4.60 -6.83
CA HIS A 215 -3.10 4.95 -7.37
C HIS A 215 -3.07 6.19 -8.26
N ASP A 216 -4.15 6.49 -8.97
CA ASP A 216 -4.17 7.50 -10.03
C ASP A 216 -5.00 8.75 -9.65
N ILE A 217 -6.03 8.60 -8.81
CA ILE A 217 -6.94 9.66 -8.37
C ILE A 217 -7.17 9.57 -6.86
N ASP A 218 -6.78 10.63 -6.14
CA ASP A 218 -7.08 10.79 -4.72
C ASP A 218 -8.35 11.62 -4.54
N LEU A 219 -9.47 10.95 -4.24
CA LEU A 219 -10.76 11.58 -3.98
C LEU A 219 -10.75 12.49 -2.73
N GLY A 220 -9.77 12.31 -1.84
CA GLY A 220 -9.59 13.15 -0.65
C GLY A 220 -8.89 14.48 -0.93
N SER A 221 -8.43 14.75 -2.16
CA SER A 221 -7.74 16.01 -2.50
C SER A 221 -8.04 16.57 -3.89
N ILE A 222 -8.63 15.80 -4.79
CA ILE A 222 -8.96 16.23 -6.16
C ILE A 222 -10.23 17.11 -6.18
N ASP A 223 -10.25 18.13 -7.03
CA ASP A 223 -11.47 18.90 -7.32
C ASP A 223 -12.34 18.23 -8.39
N ASN A 224 -13.63 18.60 -8.44
CA ASN A 224 -14.61 18.00 -9.35
C ASN A 224 -14.25 18.17 -10.82
N VAL A 225 -13.69 19.32 -11.22
CA VAL A 225 -13.34 19.57 -12.63
C VAL A 225 -12.22 18.62 -13.02
N LEU A 226 -11.13 18.61 -12.24
CA LEU A 226 -9.96 17.77 -12.50
C LEU A 226 -10.28 16.28 -12.47
N PHE A 227 -11.17 15.86 -11.56
CA PHE A 227 -11.71 14.50 -11.51
C PHE A 227 -12.39 14.13 -12.84
N ASN A 228 -13.34 14.94 -13.30
CA ASN A 228 -14.08 14.70 -14.53
C ASN A 228 -13.17 14.65 -15.78
N GLN A 229 -12.07 15.43 -15.81
CA GLN A 229 -11.12 15.34 -16.94
C GLN A 229 -10.28 14.06 -16.92
N ARG A 230 -9.98 13.52 -15.74
CA ARG A 230 -8.98 12.46 -15.56
C ARG A 230 -9.56 11.06 -15.42
N PHE A 231 -10.70 10.91 -14.77
CA PHE A 231 -11.22 9.60 -14.39
C PHE A 231 -11.47 8.70 -15.60
N LEU A 232 -12.28 9.15 -16.57
CA LEU A 232 -12.52 8.38 -17.79
C LEU A 232 -11.25 8.14 -18.60
N PHE A 233 -10.33 9.12 -18.64
CA PHE A 233 -9.04 8.95 -19.31
C PHE A 233 -8.25 7.78 -18.72
N PHE A 234 -8.14 7.70 -17.40
CA PHE A 234 -7.48 6.58 -16.73
C PHE A 234 -8.24 5.26 -16.91
N SER A 235 -9.59 5.28 -16.86
CA SER A 235 -10.40 4.09 -17.13
C SER A 235 -10.13 3.50 -18.52
N ILE A 236 -10.09 4.36 -19.54
CA ILE A 236 -9.75 3.95 -20.92
C ILE A 236 -8.31 3.44 -20.99
N GLN A 237 -7.36 4.11 -20.34
CA GLN A 237 -5.96 3.68 -20.33
C GLN A 237 -5.79 2.29 -19.71
N LYS A 238 -6.41 2.00 -18.56
CA LYS A 238 -6.31 0.69 -17.89
C LYS A 238 -6.96 -0.41 -18.72
N LEU A 239 -8.13 -0.15 -19.32
CA LEU A 239 -8.76 -1.08 -20.25
C LEU A 239 -7.90 -1.33 -21.49
N ARG A 240 -7.22 -0.30 -22.01
CA ARG A 240 -6.33 -0.42 -23.15
C ARG A 240 -5.11 -1.26 -22.84
N LEU A 241 -4.53 -1.10 -21.64
CA LEU A 241 -3.44 -1.94 -21.15
C LEU A 241 -3.87 -3.39 -21.01
N PHE A 242 -5.07 -3.66 -20.49
CA PHE A 242 -5.64 -5.01 -20.43
C PHE A 242 -5.81 -5.61 -21.84
N LEU A 243 -6.38 -4.88 -22.81
CA LEU A 243 -6.53 -5.39 -24.18
C LEU A 243 -5.19 -5.72 -24.85
N GLU A 244 -4.10 -5.08 -24.44
CA GLU A 244 -2.77 -5.37 -24.96
C GLU A 244 -2.19 -6.71 -24.50
N GLU A 245 -2.76 -7.31 -23.46
CA GLU A 245 -2.37 -8.64 -22.98
C GLU A 245 -3.07 -9.76 -23.77
N LEU A 246 -4.08 -9.40 -24.57
CA LEU A 246 -4.84 -10.36 -25.37
C LEU A 246 -4.21 -10.57 -26.76
N PRO A 247 -4.31 -11.78 -27.33
CA PRO A 247 -3.76 -12.11 -28.65
C PRO A 247 -4.62 -11.54 -29.79
N LEU A 248 -4.69 -10.21 -29.90
CA LEU A 248 -5.46 -9.46 -30.90
C LEU A 248 -4.66 -9.20 -32.19
N GLY A 249 -4.07 -10.25 -32.76
CA GLY A 249 -3.29 -10.14 -33.99
C GLY A 249 -4.11 -9.56 -35.13
N GLY A 250 -3.61 -8.51 -35.80
CA GLY A 250 -4.25 -7.88 -36.95
C GLY A 250 -5.13 -6.66 -36.64
N VAL A 251 -5.51 -6.43 -35.37
CA VAL A 251 -6.29 -5.25 -34.97
C VAL A 251 -5.37 -4.05 -34.74
N ASP A 252 -5.66 -2.93 -35.40
CA ASP A 252 -4.89 -1.69 -35.26
C ASP A 252 -4.91 -1.14 -33.83
N SER A 253 -3.83 -0.45 -33.42
CA SER A 253 -3.72 0.14 -32.08
C SER A 253 -4.81 1.17 -31.81
N LEU A 254 -5.12 2.01 -32.80
CA LEU A 254 -6.16 3.03 -32.67
C LEU A 254 -7.54 2.38 -32.54
N ALA A 255 -7.79 1.29 -33.26
CA ALA A 255 -9.04 0.52 -33.18
C ALA A 255 -9.28 -0.03 -31.76
N LYS A 256 -8.26 -0.59 -31.12
CA LYS A 256 -8.33 -1.02 -29.71
C LYS A 256 -8.64 0.15 -28.76
N SER A 257 -8.02 1.30 -28.99
CA SER A 257 -8.27 2.53 -28.20
C SER A 257 -9.70 3.03 -28.36
N MET A 258 -10.26 3.02 -29.57
CA MET A 258 -11.66 3.36 -29.82
C MET A 258 -12.63 2.38 -29.14
N TYR A 259 -12.35 1.07 -29.22
CA TYR A 259 -13.16 0.06 -28.55
C TYR A 259 -13.18 0.25 -27.02
N CYS A 260 -12.03 0.52 -26.39
CA CYS A 260 -11.97 0.82 -24.95
C CYS A 260 -12.78 2.06 -24.56
N MET A 261 -12.83 3.09 -25.41
CA MET A 261 -13.68 4.26 -25.17
C MET A 261 -15.17 3.90 -25.18
N GLY A 262 -15.60 3.08 -26.14
CA GLY A 262 -16.96 2.56 -26.18
C GLY A 262 -17.31 1.72 -24.94
N LEU A 263 -16.41 0.81 -24.54
CA LEU A 263 -16.58 0.03 -23.31
C LEU A 263 -16.68 0.91 -22.06
N ALA A 264 -15.79 1.90 -21.91
CA ALA A 264 -15.82 2.80 -20.77
C ALA A 264 -17.14 3.59 -20.69
N GLN A 265 -17.72 3.96 -21.85
CA GLN A 265 -19.04 4.59 -21.89
C GLN A 265 -20.16 3.61 -21.53
N GLN A 266 -20.14 2.40 -22.09
CA GLN A 266 -21.15 1.36 -21.83
C GLN A 266 -21.25 1.00 -20.34
N TYR A 267 -20.12 0.98 -19.64
CA TYR A 267 -20.02 0.60 -18.22
C TYR A 267 -19.80 1.80 -17.29
N ALA A 268 -20.05 3.02 -17.76
CA ALA A 268 -19.91 4.23 -16.95
C ALA A 268 -20.65 4.12 -15.61
N TRP A 269 -21.89 3.60 -15.64
CA TRP A 269 -22.70 3.39 -14.44
C TRP A 269 -22.01 2.54 -13.37
N VAL A 270 -21.33 1.44 -13.74
CA VAL A 270 -20.59 0.59 -12.80
C VAL A 270 -19.44 1.36 -12.17
N MET A 271 -18.68 2.07 -13.01
CA MET A 271 -17.50 2.81 -12.55
C MET A 271 -17.91 3.92 -11.59
N PHE A 272 -18.93 4.70 -11.92
CA PHE A 272 -19.38 5.82 -11.09
C PHE A 272 -20.12 5.37 -9.82
N GLU A 273 -20.77 4.21 -9.80
CA GLU A 273 -21.27 3.62 -8.54
C GLU A 273 -20.13 3.29 -7.57
N ILE A 274 -18.98 2.79 -8.06
CA ILE A 274 -17.79 2.54 -7.22
C ILE A 274 -17.22 3.85 -6.68
N VAL A 275 -17.06 4.87 -7.54
CA VAL A 275 -16.61 6.20 -7.11
C VAL A 275 -17.55 6.80 -6.07
N ALA A 276 -18.87 6.68 -6.30
CA ALA A 276 -19.88 7.15 -5.37
C ALA A 276 -19.75 6.45 -4.02
N LYS A 277 -19.53 5.14 -4.00
CA LYS A 277 -19.32 4.37 -2.76
C LYS A 277 -18.12 4.90 -1.98
N GLU A 278 -16.97 5.06 -2.63
CA GLU A 278 -15.75 5.56 -1.99
C GLU A 278 -15.92 6.99 -1.45
N LEU A 279 -16.57 7.88 -2.23
CA LEU A 279 -16.89 9.24 -1.77
C LEU A 279 -17.82 9.25 -0.55
N LEU A 280 -18.84 8.41 -0.53
CA LEU A 280 -19.76 8.28 0.59
C LEU A 280 -19.05 7.74 1.85
N GLU A 281 -18.13 6.79 1.69
CA GLU A 281 -17.30 6.28 2.80
C GLU A 281 -16.37 7.36 3.36
N LEU A 282 -15.75 8.18 2.49
CA LEU A 282 -14.94 9.33 2.92
C LEU A 282 -15.80 10.40 3.61
N CYS A 283 -17.01 10.65 3.11
CA CYS A 283 -17.97 11.56 3.73
C CYS A 283 -18.42 11.06 5.12
N ALA A 284 -18.68 9.76 5.28
CA ALA A 284 -19.00 9.16 6.57
C ALA A 284 -17.86 9.30 7.60
N LYS A 285 -16.61 9.37 7.12
CA LYS A 285 -15.41 9.66 7.92
C LYS A 285 -15.16 11.16 8.16
N ASN A 286 -16.10 12.03 7.80
CA ASN A 286 -16.00 13.49 7.92
C ASN A 286 -14.80 14.10 7.16
N ASN A 287 -14.41 13.53 6.02
CA ASN A 287 -13.37 14.13 5.19
C ASN A 287 -13.88 15.45 4.57
N ALA A 288 -13.24 16.56 4.92
CA ALA A 288 -13.67 17.90 4.50
C ALA A 288 -13.65 18.10 2.96
N HIS A 289 -12.68 17.50 2.26
CA HIS A 289 -12.60 17.60 0.81
C HIS A 289 -13.68 16.75 0.13
N ALA A 290 -13.96 15.54 0.62
CA ALA A 290 -15.05 14.72 0.10
C ALA A 290 -16.41 15.39 0.30
N ILE A 291 -16.63 16.04 1.45
CA ILE A 291 -17.85 16.84 1.71
C ILE A 291 -17.97 17.98 0.69
N ALA A 292 -16.91 18.77 0.51
CA ALA A 292 -16.90 19.86 -0.48
C ALA A 292 -17.08 19.34 -1.92
N PHE A 293 -16.54 18.16 -2.22
CA PHE A 293 -16.70 17.49 -3.50
C PHE A 293 -18.17 17.11 -3.76
N LEU A 294 -18.89 16.64 -2.74
CA LEU A 294 -20.33 16.34 -2.84
C LEU A 294 -21.18 17.62 -2.94
N GLU A 295 -20.84 18.66 -2.19
CA GLU A 295 -21.52 19.97 -2.24
C GLU A 295 -21.47 20.62 -3.63
N PHE A 296 -20.48 20.27 -4.46
CA PHE A 296 -20.44 20.68 -5.85
C PHE A 296 -21.70 20.25 -6.62
N TYR A 297 -22.26 19.07 -6.35
CA TYR A 297 -23.39 18.50 -7.09
C TYR A 297 -24.75 19.00 -6.57
N ASN A 298 -24.89 20.32 -6.47
CA ASN A 298 -26.04 20.99 -5.84
C ASN A 298 -27.06 21.60 -6.82
N GLY A 299 -26.88 21.42 -8.14
CA GLY A 299 -27.79 22.01 -9.13
C GLY A 299 -27.52 23.47 -9.48
N GLY A 300 -26.55 24.14 -8.81
CA GLY A 300 -26.20 25.53 -9.06
C GLY A 300 -25.40 25.75 -10.34
N SER A 301 -24.99 26.98 -10.61
CA SER A 301 -24.18 27.32 -11.79
C SER A 301 -22.69 27.43 -11.47
N ILE A 302 -21.82 27.17 -12.45
CA ILE A 302 -20.38 27.42 -12.39
C ILE A 302 -19.92 28.10 -13.68
N ALA A 303 -19.11 29.15 -13.56
CA ALA A 303 -18.46 29.78 -14.69
C ALA A 303 -17.08 29.14 -14.93
N LEU A 304 -16.86 28.59 -16.12
CA LEU A 304 -15.58 28.04 -16.55
C LEU A 304 -15.17 28.76 -17.85
N GLY A 305 -14.20 29.67 -17.72
CA GLY A 305 -13.86 30.60 -18.80
C GLY A 305 -15.03 31.53 -19.11
N GLU A 306 -15.45 31.59 -20.38
CA GLU A 306 -16.55 32.44 -20.86
C GLU A 306 -17.93 31.75 -20.81
N ARG A 307 -17.99 30.47 -20.40
CA ARG A 307 -19.22 29.67 -20.40
C ARG A 307 -19.70 29.40 -18.98
N VAL A 308 -21.02 29.42 -18.81
CA VAL A 308 -21.70 29.06 -17.55
C VAL A 308 -22.34 27.71 -17.73
N TYR A 309 -21.99 26.78 -16.85
CA TYR A 309 -22.50 25.41 -16.82
C TYR A 309 -23.39 25.21 -15.60
N THR A 310 -24.39 24.35 -15.73
CA THR A 310 -25.22 23.91 -14.59
C THR A 310 -24.59 22.67 -13.99
N LYS A 311 -24.32 22.68 -12.69
CA LYS A 311 -23.81 21.54 -11.95
C LYS A 311 -24.92 20.49 -11.83
N PRO A 312 -24.67 19.20 -12.08
CA PRO A 312 -25.70 18.18 -11.99
C PRO A 312 -26.10 17.98 -10.52
N PRO A 313 -27.40 18.04 -10.18
CA PRO A 313 -27.88 17.73 -8.84
C PRO A 313 -27.90 16.21 -8.58
N ILE A 314 -27.74 15.80 -7.32
CA ILE A 314 -27.90 14.40 -6.89
C ILE A 314 -29.39 14.08 -6.75
N ILE A 315 -29.96 13.40 -7.75
CA ILE A 315 -31.41 13.10 -7.82
C ILE A 315 -31.61 11.60 -8.11
N ASP A 316 -32.51 10.94 -7.36
CA ASP A 316 -32.87 9.55 -7.65
C ASP A 316 -33.82 9.42 -8.86
N LYS A 317 -34.14 8.17 -9.21
CA LYS A 317 -35.08 7.87 -10.31
C LYS A 317 -36.51 8.37 -10.06
N ASN A 318 -36.86 8.72 -8.83
CA ASN A 318 -38.17 9.21 -8.44
C ASN A 318 -38.24 10.75 -8.41
N GLY A 319 -37.11 11.44 -8.66
CA GLY A 319 -37.03 12.90 -8.60
C GLY A 319 -36.69 13.47 -7.23
N ASN A 320 -36.34 12.63 -6.24
CA ASN A 320 -35.95 13.10 -4.91
C ASN A 320 -34.53 13.68 -4.94
N LEU A 321 -34.38 14.92 -4.48
CA LEU A 321 -33.11 15.61 -4.36
C LEU A 321 -32.40 15.25 -3.04
N TYR A 322 -31.12 14.87 -3.14
CA TYR A 322 -30.28 14.60 -1.98
C TYR A 322 -29.39 15.80 -1.68
N THR A 323 -29.74 16.56 -0.64
CA THR A 323 -28.89 17.62 -0.09
C THR A 323 -27.79 17.01 0.78
N LEU A 324 -26.70 17.74 1.03
CA LEU A 324 -25.62 17.25 1.90
C LEU A 324 -26.13 16.81 3.28
N GLY A 325 -27.08 17.54 3.87
CA GLY A 325 -27.68 17.17 5.15
C GLY A 325 -28.39 15.82 5.09
N LEU A 326 -29.17 15.55 4.04
CA LEU A 326 -29.83 14.25 3.84
C LEU A 326 -28.83 13.13 3.58
N ILE A 327 -27.75 13.41 2.84
CA ILE A 327 -26.66 12.45 2.61
C ILE A 327 -26.03 12.06 3.94
N GLN A 328 -25.66 13.04 4.77
CA GLN A 328 -25.05 12.79 6.08
C GLN A 328 -26.00 12.04 7.03
N GLU A 329 -27.30 12.37 7.02
CA GLU A 329 -28.31 11.64 7.79
C GLU A 329 -28.42 10.17 7.37
N ILE A 330 -28.48 9.88 6.06
CA ILE A 330 -28.55 8.51 5.53
C ILE A 330 -27.28 7.73 5.91
N LEU A 331 -26.10 8.34 5.79
CA LEU A 331 -24.83 7.71 6.17
C LEU A 331 -24.77 7.41 7.67
N HIS A 332 -25.20 8.35 8.51
CA HIS A 332 -25.25 8.17 9.95
C HIS A 332 -26.21 7.04 10.35
N ASN A 333 -27.43 7.05 9.81
CA ASN A 333 -28.45 6.03 10.06
C ASN A 333 -27.99 4.63 9.65
N LYS A 334 -27.35 4.51 8.48
CA LYS A 334 -26.76 3.24 8.04
C LYS A 334 -25.61 2.79 8.94
N SER A 335 -24.71 3.71 9.30
CA SER A 335 -23.54 3.39 10.12
C SER A 335 -23.92 2.85 11.50
N ILE A 336 -24.96 3.39 12.13
CA ILE A 336 -25.43 2.89 13.44
C ILE A 336 -25.85 1.42 13.32
N VAL A 337 -26.67 1.10 12.33
CA VAL A 337 -27.17 -0.26 12.12
C VAL A 337 -26.06 -1.23 11.71
N GLU A 338 -25.12 -0.78 10.87
CA GLU A 338 -23.98 -1.60 10.49
C GLU A 338 -23.08 -1.94 11.68
N VAL A 339 -22.84 -0.99 12.59
CA VAL A 339 -22.07 -1.24 13.81
C VAL A 339 -22.77 -2.24 14.73
N ASP A 340 -24.09 -2.13 14.89
CA ASP A 340 -24.88 -3.07 15.69
C ASP A 340 -24.83 -4.49 15.08
N ILE A 341 -25.00 -4.60 13.77
CA ILE A 341 -24.92 -5.88 13.05
C ILE A 341 -23.51 -6.47 13.13
N GLN A 342 -22.46 -5.67 12.94
CA GLN A 342 -21.07 -6.13 13.05
C GLN A 342 -20.75 -6.63 14.46
N THR A 343 -21.27 -5.96 15.50
CA THR A 343 -21.11 -6.39 16.89
C THR A 343 -21.78 -7.75 17.11
N MET A 344 -23.01 -7.93 16.62
CA MET A 344 -23.70 -9.22 16.68
C MET A 344 -22.98 -10.31 15.87
N GLN A 345 -22.43 -9.98 14.70
CA GLN A 345 -21.67 -10.92 13.89
C GLN A 345 -20.40 -11.39 14.61
N THR A 346 -19.67 -10.45 15.24
CA THR A 346 -18.50 -10.79 16.06
C THR A 346 -18.85 -11.73 17.22
N GLN A 347 -20.05 -11.56 17.81
CA GLN A 347 -20.55 -12.49 18.83
C GLN A 347 -20.84 -13.89 18.26
N VAL A 348 -21.40 -13.98 17.05
CA VAL A 348 -21.60 -15.27 16.36
C VAL A 348 -20.27 -15.96 16.11
N ASP A 349 -19.28 -15.24 15.59
CA ASP A 349 -17.95 -15.79 15.30
C ASP A 349 -17.29 -16.33 16.58
N THR A 350 -17.41 -15.59 17.70
CA THR A 350 -16.91 -16.02 19.01
C THR A 350 -17.61 -17.29 19.53
N LEU A 351 -18.94 -17.39 19.35
CA LEU A 351 -19.70 -18.57 19.72
C LEU A 351 -19.31 -19.78 18.86
N GLU A 352 -19.07 -19.58 17.56
CA GLU A 352 -18.62 -20.63 16.65
C GLU A 352 -17.27 -21.21 17.06
N GLU A 353 -16.31 -20.37 17.44
CA GLU A 353 -15.01 -20.83 17.97
C GLU A 353 -15.16 -21.64 19.26
N GLN A 354 -16.03 -21.20 20.18
CA GLN A 354 -16.31 -21.92 21.43
C GLN A 354 -16.98 -23.28 21.17
N ILE A 355 -17.99 -23.31 20.29
CA ILE A 355 -18.69 -24.53 19.87
C ILE A 355 -17.71 -25.51 19.23
N TYR A 356 -16.85 -25.03 18.32
CA TYR A 356 -15.83 -25.85 17.68
C TYR A 356 -14.87 -26.48 18.70
N THR A 357 -14.40 -25.69 19.66
CA THR A 357 -13.50 -26.15 20.73
C THR A 357 -14.16 -27.22 21.59
N LEU A 358 -15.41 -27.01 22.02
CA LEU A 358 -16.17 -27.98 22.80
C LEU A 358 -16.47 -29.26 22.00
N THR A 359 -16.81 -29.13 20.72
CA THR A 359 -17.05 -30.28 19.83
C THR A 359 -15.82 -31.17 19.73
N ASN A 360 -14.63 -30.57 19.61
CA ASN A 360 -13.38 -31.31 19.57
C ASN A 360 -13.05 -31.97 20.92
N GLN A 361 -13.33 -31.29 22.03
CA GLN A 361 -13.13 -31.86 23.36
C GLN A 361 -14.06 -33.06 23.62
N LEU A 362 -15.33 -32.95 23.27
CA LEU A 362 -16.30 -34.04 23.34
C LEU A 362 -15.84 -35.25 22.51
N LYS A 363 -15.38 -35.04 21.27
CA LYS A 363 -14.84 -36.12 20.43
C LYS A 363 -13.61 -36.78 21.04
N GLN A 364 -12.71 -36.01 21.65
CA GLN A 364 -11.53 -36.57 22.32
C GLN A 364 -11.91 -37.39 23.56
N ASP A 365 -12.89 -36.92 24.34
CA ASP A 365 -13.37 -37.63 25.51
C ASP A 365 -14.13 -38.91 25.12
N GLU A 366 -14.92 -38.90 24.04
CA GLU A 366 -15.52 -40.11 23.46
C GLU A 366 -14.47 -41.16 23.03
N LEU A 367 -13.36 -40.72 22.42
CA LEU A 367 -12.26 -41.61 22.05
C LEU A 367 -11.57 -42.21 23.28
N LYS A 368 -11.36 -41.42 24.33
CA LYS A 368 -10.78 -41.90 25.59
C LYS A 368 -11.70 -42.89 26.30
N LEU A 369 -13.01 -42.64 26.31
CA LEU A 369 -13.99 -43.56 26.89
C LEU A 369 -13.95 -44.91 26.18
N LYS A 370 -13.93 -44.93 24.84
CA LYS A 370 -13.80 -46.18 24.08
C LYS A 370 -12.49 -46.93 24.39
N ASP A 371 -11.39 -46.22 24.56
CA ASP A 371 -10.10 -46.82 24.95
C ASP A 371 -10.16 -47.41 26.38
N TYR A 372 -10.78 -46.70 27.32
CA TYR A 372 -11.01 -47.21 28.68
C TYR A 372 -11.93 -48.43 28.70
N GLU A 373 -13.05 -48.40 27.98
CA GLU A 373 -13.95 -49.56 27.83
C GLU A 373 -13.19 -50.79 27.32
N HIS A 374 -12.37 -50.63 26.28
CA HIS A 374 -11.55 -51.71 25.72
C HIS A 374 -10.52 -52.23 26.74
N LYS A 375 -9.81 -51.34 27.44
CA LYS A 375 -8.83 -51.73 28.48
C LYS A 375 -9.49 -52.44 29.66
N ILE A 376 -10.62 -51.93 30.14
CA ILE A 376 -11.37 -52.53 31.26
C ILE A 376 -11.85 -53.95 30.89
N GLN A 377 -12.27 -54.15 29.64
CA GLN A 377 -12.63 -55.47 29.12
C GLN A 377 -11.42 -56.42 29.05
N ALA A 378 -10.27 -55.94 28.55
CA ALA A 378 -9.03 -56.72 28.54
C ALA A 378 -8.58 -57.13 29.95
N TYR A 379 -8.61 -56.21 30.92
CA TYR A 379 -8.33 -56.53 32.33
C TYR A 379 -9.32 -57.53 32.91
N LYS A 380 -10.59 -57.49 32.50
CA LYS A 380 -11.60 -58.46 32.94
C LYS A 380 -11.26 -59.88 32.46
N GLU A 381 -10.85 -60.02 31.20
CA GLU A 381 -10.43 -61.30 30.62
C GLU A 381 -9.13 -61.83 31.25
N GLU A 382 -8.14 -60.95 31.44
CA GLU A 382 -6.86 -61.32 32.07
C GLU A 382 -7.06 -61.73 33.53
N LEU A 383 -7.88 -61.00 34.29
CA LEU A 383 -8.25 -61.38 35.66
C LEU A 383 -8.96 -62.73 35.70
N GLU A 384 -9.83 -63.03 34.75
CA GLU A 384 -10.52 -64.32 34.69
C GLU A 384 -9.54 -65.47 34.41
N ALA A 385 -8.60 -65.28 33.48
CA ALA A 385 -7.54 -66.24 33.18
C ALA A 385 -6.63 -66.48 34.40
N LYS A 386 -6.18 -65.41 35.06
CA LYS A 386 -5.31 -65.48 36.25
C LYS A 386 -6.02 -66.08 37.45
N ASN A 387 -7.31 -65.82 37.64
CA ASN A 387 -8.11 -66.47 38.67
C ASN A 387 -8.29 -67.97 38.41
N LYS A 388 -8.46 -68.40 37.15
CA LYS A 388 -8.47 -69.83 36.79
C LYS A 388 -7.12 -70.49 37.08
N GLU A 389 -6.01 -69.82 36.73
CA GLU A 389 -4.65 -70.26 37.03
C GLU A 389 -4.41 -70.39 38.55
N LEU A 390 -4.87 -69.41 39.33
CA LEU A 390 -4.77 -69.44 40.79
C LEU A 390 -5.53 -70.62 41.40
N ARG A 391 -6.76 -70.88 40.94
CA ARG A 391 -7.54 -72.05 41.38
C ARG A 391 -6.80 -73.35 41.12
N LEU A 392 -6.24 -73.52 39.92
CA LEU A 392 -5.44 -74.70 39.57
C LEU A 392 -4.20 -74.87 40.46
N LEU A 393 -3.50 -73.80 40.79
CA LEU A 393 -2.33 -73.84 41.68
C LEU A 393 -2.71 -74.25 43.11
N VAL A 394 -3.84 -73.73 43.61
CA VAL A 394 -4.39 -74.05 44.93
C VAL A 394 -4.86 -75.51 44.98
N ASP A 395 -5.60 -75.97 43.97
CA ASP A 395 -6.11 -77.35 43.89
C ASP A 395 -4.97 -78.38 43.82
N LYS A 396 -3.86 -78.04 43.12
CA LYS A 396 -2.66 -78.89 43.02
C LYS A 396 -1.74 -78.84 44.24
N LYS A 397 -2.08 -78.09 45.30
CA LYS A 397 -1.21 -77.85 46.48
C LYS A 397 0.19 -77.37 46.10
N SER A 398 0.27 -76.47 45.12
CA SER A 398 1.52 -75.91 44.62
C SER A 398 2.26 -75.10 45.70
N PRO A 399 3.57 -74.85 45.57
CA PRO A 399 4.35 -74.11 46.57
C PRO A 399 3.74 -72.75 46.91
N LYS A 400 3.66 -72.41 48.20
CA LYS A 400 3.05 -71.17 48.71
C LYS A 400 3.60 -69.89 48.04
N LYS A 401 4.89 -69.88 47.71
CA LYS A 401 5.53 -68.77 46.97
C LYS A 401 4.89 -68.48 45.61
N GLU A 402 4.45 -69.51 44.88
CA GLU A 402 3.84 -69.36 43.55
C GLU A 402 2.42 -68.81 43.66
N VAL A 403 1.65 -69.32 44.63
CA VAL A 403 0.30 -68.82 44.96
C VAL A 403 0.34 -67.36 45.40
N ASP A 404 1.28 -66.99 46.29
CA ASP A 404 1.45 -65.61 46.76
C ASP A 404 1.90 -64.67 45.63
N SER A 405 2.78 -65.12 44.73
CA SER A 405 3.23 -64.33 43.57
C SER A 405 2.08 -64.03 42.62
N LEU A 406 1.28 -65.04 42.28
CA LEU A 406 0.13 -64.86 41.39
C LEU A 406 -0.96 -64.00 42.04
N SER A 407 -1.20 -64.17 43.34
CA SER A 407 -2.16 -63.33 44.09
C SER A 407 -1.75 -61.86 44.11
N LYS A 408 -0.45 -61.56 44.24
CA LYS A 408 0.07 -60.18 44.11
C LYS A 408 -0.17 -59.60 42.72
N LYS A 409 0.03 -60.40 41.66
CA LYS A 409 -0.26 -59.96 40.27
C LYS A 409 -1.75 -59.66 40.07
N ILE A 410 -2.63 -60.53 40.59
CA ILE A 410 -4.09 -60.31 40.53
C ILE A 410 -4.47 -59.01 41.26
N ASN A 411 -3.94 -58.78 42.46
CA ASN A 411 -4.21 -57.54 43.19
C ASN A 411 -3.71 -56.29 42.44
N ALA A 412 -2.55 -56.36 41.77
CA ALA A 412 -2.07 -55.25 40.94
C ALA A 412 -3.02 -54.95 39.77
N LEU A 413 -3.48 -55.99 39.06
CA LEU A 413 -4.45 -55.87 37.97
C LEU A 413 -5.81 -55.30 38.45
N ILE A 414 -6.26 -55.67 39.65
CA ILE A 414 -7.48 -55.11 40.26
C ILE A 414 -7.33 -53.61 40.53
N VAL A 415 -6.18 -53.20 41.09
CA VAL A 415 -5.90 -51.78 41.37
C VAL A 415 -5.88 -50.98 40.07
N GLU A 416 -5.16 -51.45 39.04
CA GLU A 416 -5.09 -50.78 37.74
C GLU A 416 -6.47 -50.68 37.07
N LYS A 417 -7.26 -51.76 37.10
CA LYS A 417 -8.63 -51.74 36.60
C LYS A 417 -9.53 -50.75 37.36
N SER A 418 -9.42 -50.70 38.69
CA SER A 418 -10.22 -49.80 39.51
C SER A 418 -9.90 -48.32 39.25
N GLN A 419 -8.63 -48.02 38.98
CA GLN A 419 -8.20 -46.68 38.59
C GLN A 419 -8.81 -46.28 37.24
N LEU A 420 -8.80 -47.18 36.25
CA LEU A 420 -9.41 -46.93 34.94
C LEU A 420 -10.92 -46.66 35.04
N ILE A 421 -11.66 -47.44 35.84
CA ILE A 421 -13.10 -47.20 36.07
C ILE A 421 -13.32 -45.82 36.71
N THR A 422 -12.50 -45.46 37.69
CA THR A 422 -12.61 -44.16 38.36
C THR A 422 -12.37 -43.00 37.38
N ASP A 423 -11.41 -43.15 36.46
CA ASP A 423 -11.11 -42.13 35.46
C ASP A 423 -12.16 -42.09 34.33
N GLU A 424 -12.75 -43.22 33.97
CA GLU A 424 -13.92 -43.31 33.08
C GLU A 424 -15.12 -42.54 33.66
N GLU A 425 -15.48 -42.78 34.93
CA GLU A 425 -16.58 -42.08 35.60
C GLU A 425 -16.38 -40.55 35.66
N LYS A 426 -15.13 -40.09 35.84
CA LYS A 426 -14.80 -38.66 35.81
C LYS A 426 -15.04 -38.06 34.43
N ILE A 427 -14.60 -38.75 33.37
CA ILE A 427 -14.80 -38.28 31.99
C ILE A 427 -16.30 -38.25 31.66
N GLN A 428 -17.06 -39.30 32.00
CA GLN A 428 -18.52 -39.34 31.77
C GLN A 428 -19.26 -38.18 32.48
N LYS A 429 -18.89 -37.87 33.73
CA LYS A 429 -19.46 -36.71 34.46
C LYS A 429 -19.13 -35.38 33.79
N ASN A 430 -17.91 -35.21 33.31
CA ASN A 430 -17.49 -34.01 32.60
C ASN A 430 -18.22 -33.89 31.26
N GLN A 431 -18.40 -34.98 30.52
CA GLN A 431 -19.10 -35.01 29.23
C GLN A 431 -20.53 -34.47 29.35
N ALA A 432 -21.30 -34.91 30.36
CA ALA A 432 -22.65 -34.41 30.60
C ALA A 432 -22.69 -32.89 30.91
N SER A 433 -21.64 -32.33 31.52
CA SER A 433 -21.52 -30.88 31.73
C SER A 433 -21.18 -30.15 30.43
N LEU A 434 -20.26 -30.70 29.64
CA LEU A 434 -19.85 -30.14 28.35
C LEU A 434 -21.00 -30.15 27.34
N ASP A 435 -21.82 -31.21 27.30
CA ASP A 435 -22.99 -31.31 26.44
C ASP A 435 -24.04 -30.24 26.76
N LYS A 436 -24.27 -29.96 28.05
CA LYS A 436 -25.17 -28.87 28.47
C LYS A 436 -24.65 -27.50 28.04
N GLN A 437 -23.35 -27.26 28.19
CA GLN A 437 -22.71 -26.02 27.74
C GLN A 437 -22.80 -25.89 26.22
N HIS A 438 -22.51 -26.96 25.48
CA HIS A 438 -22.60 -27.01 24.03
C HIS A 438 -24.02 -26.67 23.53
N MET A 439 -25.05 -27.28 24.13
CA MET A 439 -26.44 -26.96 23.81
C MET A 439 -26.81 -25.51 24.13
N SER A 440 -26.33 -24.98 25.26
CA SER A 440 -26.56 -23.57 25.62
C SER A 440 -25.93 -22.61 24.59
N LEU A 441 -24.71 -22.90 24.12
CA LEU A 441 -24.02 -22.07 23.14
C LEU A 441 -24.71 -22.12 21.76
N LEU A 442 -25.19 -23.29 21.33
CA LEU A 442 -25.97 -23.43 20.10
C LEU A 442 -27.26 -22.59 20.14
N LEU A 443 -27.97 -22.61 21.28
CA LEU A 443 -29.17 -21.79 21.45
C LEU A 443 -28.84 -20.30 21.42
N SER A 444 -27.76 -19.88 22.09
CA SER A 444 -27.29 -18.49 22.04
C SER A 444 -26.90 -18.06 20.62
N GLN A 445 -26.20 -18.91 19.86
CA GLN A 445 -25.84 -18.64 18.46
C GLN A 445 -27.09 -18.42 17.61
N GLN A 446 -28.08 -19.29 17.73
CA GLN A 446 -29.35 -19.18 17.01
C GLN A 446 -30.12 -17.91 17.38
N GLU A 447 -30.12 -17.52 18.66
CA GLU A 447 -30.74 -16.29 19.13
C GLU A 447 -30.08 -15.05 18.51
N VAL A 448 -28.74 -14.99 18.50
CA VAL A 448 -28.00 -13.86 17.90
C VAL A 448 -28.22 -13.80 16.39
N GLN A 449 -28.19 -14.94 15.67
CA GLN A 449 -28.49 -14.99 14.24
C GLN A 449 -29.93 -14.52 13.92
N THR A 450 -30.88 -14.84 14.79
CA THR A 450 -32.27 -14.35 14.68
C THR A 450 -32.33 -12.83 14.88
N LYS A 451 -31.59 -12.30 15.85
CA LYS A 451 -31.47 -10.84 16.09
C LYS A 451 -30.86 -10.11 14.89
N ILE A 452 -29.81 -10.66 14.27
CA ILE A 452 -29.20 -10.11 13.04
C ILE A 452 -30.24 -10.06 11.91
N SER A 453 -30.95 -11.17 11.68
CA SER A 453 -31.98 -11.26 10.64
C SER A 453 -33.13 -10.27 10.88
N TYR A 454 -33.54 -10.11 12.14
CA TYR A 454 -34.55 -9.14 12.54
C TYR A 454 -34.07 -7.69 12.34
N ALA A 455 -32.83 -7.37 12.73
CA ALA A 455 -32.24 -6.05 12.53
C ALA A 455 -32.20 -5.68 11.03
N LEU A 456 -31.70 -6.59 10.19
CA LEU A 456 -31.69 -6.39 8.72
C LEU A 456 -33.10 -6.16 8.15
N LYS A 457 -34.11 -6.88 8.66
CA LYS A 457 -35.50 -6.73 8.21
C LYS A 457 -36.12 -5.41 8.67
N THR A 458 -35.93 -5.04 9.93
CA THR A 458 -36.46 -3.80 10.53
C THR A 458 -35.84 -2.56 9.92
N HIS A 459 -34.54 -2.62 9.62
CA HIS A 459 -33.76 -1.51 9.08
C HIS A 459 -33.61 -1.53 7.55
N LYS A 460 -34.34 -2.42 6.85
CA LYS A 460 -34.31 -2.56 5.38
C LYS A 460 -34.44 -1.23 4.65
N GLN A 461 -35.28 -0.32 5.16
CA GLN A 461 -35.50 0.98 4.54
C GLN A 461 -34.25 1.88 4.56
N GLN A 462 -33.42 1.80 5.60
CA GLN A 462 -32.18 2.59 5.69
C GLN A 462 -31.14 2.12 4.68
N PHE A 463 -30.99 0.79 4.51
CA PHE A 463 -30.15 0.23 3.45
C PHE A 463 -30.67 0.58 2.05
N LEU A 464 -31.99 0.53 1.83
CA LEU A 464 -32.61 0.94 0.57
C LEU A 464 -32.36 2.43 0.27
N GLN A 465 -32.46 3.31 1.27
CA GLN A 465 -32.17 4.74 1.12
C GLN A 465 -30.70 4.97 0.72
N TYR A 466 -29.78 4.21 1.31
CA TYR A 466 -28.37 4.24 0.93
C TYR A 466 -28.16 3.77 -0.51
N ASP A 467 -28.77 2.65 -0.93
CA ASP A 467 -28.64 2.13 -2.29
C ASP A 467 -29.21 3.11 -3.34
N LEU A 468 -30.31 3.79 -3.01
CA LEU A 468 -30.90 4.82 -3.86
C LEU A 468 -29.97 6.04 -3.96
N LEU A 469 -29.40 6.49 -2.84
CA LEU A 469 -28.41 7.56 -2.79
C LEU A 469 -27.15 7.20 -3.60
N LEU A 470 -26.63 5.99 -3.44
CA LEU A 470 -25.44 5.51 -4.15
C LEU A 470 -25.63 5.62 -5.67
N ARG A 471 -26.79 5.15 -6.16
CA ARG A 471 -27.17 5.23 -7.57
C ARG A 471 -27.37 6.67 -8.03
N ALA A 472 -28.06 7.49 -7.23
CA ALA A 472 -28.30 8.90 -7.53
C ALA A 472 -26.97 9.66 -7.66
N LEU A 473 -26.03 9.41 -6.74
CA LEU A 473 -24.69 10.01 -6.76
C LEU A 473 -23.89 9.50 -7.96
N GLY A 474 -23.87 8.20 -8.24
CA GLY A 474 -23.22 7.65 -9.43
C GLY A 474 -23.69 8.32 -10.72
N ASN A 475 -25.00 8.53 -10.88
CA ASN A 475 -25.56 9.24 -12.03
C ASN A 475 -25.14 10.72 -12.07
N ALA A 476 -25.11 11.41 -10.93
CA ALA A 476 -24.69 12.81 -10.87
C ALA A 476 -23.20 12.97 -11.22
N LEU A 477 -22.35 12.08 -10.71
CA LEU A 477 -20.93 12.00 -11.06
C LEU A 477 -20.75 11.79 -12.56
N GLU A 478 -21.50 10.85 -13.15
CA GLU A 478 -21.42 10.58 -14.59
C GLU A 478 -21.78 11.83 -15.42
N ARG A 479 -22.85 12.54 -15.05
CA ARG A 479 -23.25 13.79 -15.72
C ARG A 479 -22.26 14.93 -15.51
N GLY A 480 -21.40 14.85 -14.50
CA GLY A 480 -20.31 15.80 -14.27
C GLY A 480 -19.38 15.97 -15.47
N LYS A 481 -19.29 14.97 -16.35
CA LYS A 481 -18.52 15.03 -17.61
C LYS A 481 -18.99 16.13 -18.56
N GLU A 482 -20.24 16.59 -18.46
CA GLU A 482 -20.79 17.66 -19.33
C GLU A 482 -20.19 19.04 -19.01
N ILE A 483 -19.51 19.18 -17.87
CA ILE A 483 -18.89 20.41 -17.41
C ILE A 483 -17.46 20.57 -17.96
N VAL A 484 -16.88 19.51 -18.53
CA VAL A 484 -15.45 19.43 -18.94
C VAL A 484 -15.27 19.30 -20.44
#